data_AF-A0A315XFI1-F1
#
_entry.id   AF-A0A315XFI1-F1
#
_cell.length_a   1.000
_cell.length_b   1.000
_cell.length_c   1.000
_cell.angle_alpha   90.00
_cell.angle_beta   90.00
_cell.angle_gamma   90.00
#
_symmetry.space_group_name_H-M   'P 1'
#
loop_
_entity.id
_entity.type
_entity.pdbx_description
1 polymer ?
#
loop_
_entity_poly.entity_id
_entity_poly.type
_entity_poly.pdbx_seq_one_letter_code
_entity_poly.pdbx_strand_id
1 'polypeptide(L)'
;MQEKAHFCICSTGKELSGGEKQRVVLARQLAKYPMLLLADEPTGTLDPRTAKLVHENILQAMKELTMLVTSHLPGVLHDLTNRAILLDKGEIIEIGKPDEIIEMFYKMTGAICEGKVESGEPIIILRDVKKKYYSYSKGMIPAVNGVSFEVNEGEIFGIICVSGAGKTSLSKIIAGIMEKDSGKVDIRIGDMWVDMTEKGTDFRGRAKPHIGYLHQEYSLYPHRNVLSNLTESIGLKLEPELARTKAMAALKAVGFDENMVCGILEKTSYELSEGERQRITMAQVLIREPRSVICPACKSSNIEIVSAEK
;
A
#
# COMPACT_ATOMS: atom_id res chain seq x y z
N MET A 1 -21.56 -10.43 -14.08
CA MET A 1 -21.21 -8.99 -14.27
C MET A 1 -22.38 -8.05 -13.92
N GLN A 2 -23.63 -8.38 -14.27
CA GLN A 2 -24.81 -7.52 -14.05
C GLN A 2 -25.05 -7.07 -12.60
N GLU A 3 -24.89 -7.94 -11.59
CA GLU A 3 -25.07 -7.54 -10.18
C GLU A 3 -24.04 -6.53 -9.66
N LYS A 4 -22.78 -6.61 -10.11
CA LYS A 4 -21.74 -5.63 -9.70
C LYS A 4 -21.98 -4.27 -10.35
N ALA A 5 -22.45 -4.25 -11.59
CA ALA A 5 -22.86 -3.02 -12.25
C ALA A 5 -24.03 -2.36 -11.52
N HIS A 6 -25.05 -3.13 -11.13
CA HIS A 6 -26.21 -2.63 -10.40
C HIS A 6 -25.86 -2.05 -9.02
N PHE A 7 -24.92 -2.67 -8.29
CA PHE A 7 -24.41 -2.13 -7.02
C PHE A 7 -23.69 -0.79 -7.22
N CYS A 8 -22.84 -0.69 -8.25
CA CYS A 8 -22.09 0.52 -8.54
C CYS A 8 -22.98 1.71 -8.97
N ILE A 9 -24.15 1.44 -9.55
CA ILE A 9 -25.13 2.46 -10.01
C ILE A 9 -25.94 3.04 -8.84
N CYS A 10 -26.19 2.25 -7.79
CA CYS A 10 -26.99 2.69 -6.64
C CYS A 10 -26.16 3.21 -5.45
N SER A 11 -24.84 3.02 -5.47
CA SER A 11 -23.95 3.44 -4.38
C SER A 11 -23.50 4.89 -4.49
N THR A 12 -23.34 5.55 -3.35
CA THR A 12 -22.72 6.88 -3.30
C THR A 12 -21.22 6.77 -3.54
N GLY A 13 -20.58 7.84 -4.05
CA GLY A 13 -19.15 7.84 -4.33
C GLY A 13 -18.27 7.48 -3.12
N LYS A 14 -18.76 7.60 -1.87
CA LYS A 14 -18.02 7.19 -0.66
C LYS A 14 -17.98 5.66 -0.46
N GLU A 15 -18.95 4.92 -0.98
CA GLU A 15 -19.08 3.46 -0.78
C GLU A 15 -18.30 2.64 -1.80
N LEU A 16 -17.88 3.26 -2.91
CA LEU A 16 -17.10 2.61 -3.96
C LEU A 16 -15.64 2.41 -3.52
N SER A 17 -15.09 1.23 -3.78
CA SER A 17 -13.65 0.98 -3.68
C SER A 17 -12.86 1.89 -4.64
N GLY A 18 -11.56 2.10 -4.39
CA GLY A 18 -10.71 2.92 -5.26
C GLY A 18 -10.80 2.50 -6.74
N GLY A 19 -10.74 1.19 -7.00
CA GLY A 19 -10.89 0.66 -8.35
C GLY A 19 -12.30 0.81 -8.95
N GLU A 20 -13.36 0.79 -8.14
CA GLU A 20 -14.73 1.09 -8.60
C GLU A 20 -14.89 2.56 -8.96
N LYS A 21 -14.40 3.48 -8.11
CA LYS A 21 -14.36 4.92 -8.40
C LYS A 21 -13.63 5.19 -9.72
N GLN A 22 -12.48 4.56 -9.91
CA GLN A 22 -11.67 4.72 -11.12
C GLN A 22 -12.41 4.27 -12.37
N ARG A 23 -13.12 3.13 -12.33
CA ARG A 23 -13.95 2.66 -13.44
C ARG A 23 -15.12 3.61 -13.75
N VAL A 24 -15.79 4.13 -12.73
CA VAL A 24 -16.89 5.11 -12.93
C VAL A 24 -16.37 6.40 -13.55
N VAL A 25 -15.21 6.90 -13.11
CA VAL A 25 -14.56 8.09 -13.68
C VAL A 25 -14.20 7.86 -15.15
N LEU A 26 -13.58 6.72 -15.47
CA LEU A 26 -13.25 6.36 -16.86
C LEU A 26 -14.51 6.26 -17.73
N ALA A 27 -15.54 5.53 -17.27
CA ALA A 27 -16.81 5.40 -17.99
C ALA A 27 -17.47 6.76 -18.25
N ARG A 28 -17.42 7.68 -17.26
CA ARG A 28 -17.95 9.04 -17.41
C ARG A 28 -17.21 9.86 -18.46
N GLN A 29 -15.88 9.71 -18.59
CA GLN A 29 -15.13 10.43 -19.63
C GLN A 29 -15.37 9.81 -21.01
N LEU A 30 -15.41 8.48 -21.10
CA LEU A 30 -15.65 7.78 -22.36
C LEU A 30 -17.06 8.02 -22.91
N ALA A 31 -18.06 8.19 -22.05
CA ALA A 31 -19.42 8.55 -22.45
C ALA A 31 -19.52 9.87 -23.24
N LYS A 32 -18.49 10.71 -23.19
CA LYS A 32 -18.40 11.95 -23.97
C LYS A 32 -17.85 11.76 -25.38
N TYR A 33 -17.48 10.54 -25.78
CA TYR A 33 -16.81 10.24 -27.05
C TYR A 33 -15.60 11.17 -27.31
N PRO A 34 -14.62 11.25 -26.39
CA PRO A 34 -13.47 12.12 -26.57
C PRO A 34 -12.58 11.60 -27.70
N MET A 35 -11.99 12.51 -28.48
CA MET A 35 -10.96 12.16 -29.46
C MET A 35 -9.60 11.89 -28.78
N LEU A 36 -9.37 12.52 -27.62
CA LEU A 36 -8.16 12.42 -26.81
C LEU A 36 -8.52 12.23 -25.33
N LEU A 37 -7.96 11.19 -24.70
CA LEU A 37 -8.09 10.94 -23.28
C LEU A 37 -6.72 11.10 -22.60
N LEU A 38 -6.60 12.13 -21.77
CA LEU A 38 -5.49 12.29 -20.84
C LEU A 38 -5.81 11.52 -19.57
N ALA A 39 -4.97 10.56 -19.24
CA ALA A 39 -5.20 9.63 -18.15
C ALA A 39 -4.01 9.63 -17.20
N ASP A 40 -4.19 10.30 -16.05
CA ASP A 40 -3.21 10.31 -14.99
C ASP A 40 -3.40 9.11 -14.07
N GLU A 41 -2.42 8.20 -14.07
CA GLU A 41 -2.46 6.91 -13.36
C GLU A 41 -3.80 6.14 -13.43
N PRO A 42 -4.35 5.87 -14.63
CA PRO A 42 -5.69 5.28 -14.81
C PRO A 42 -5.85 3.87 -14.24
N THR A 43 -4.76 3.20 -13.90
CA THR A 43 -4.73 1.84 -13.38
C THR A 43 -4.04 1.74 -12.02
N GLY A 44 -3.57 2.85 -11.42
CA GLY A 44 -2.76 2.83 -10.19
C GLY A 44 -3.47 2.29 -8.95
N THR A 45 -4.79 2.10 -8.98
CA THR A 45 -5.56 1.42 -7.90
C THR A 45 -6.18 0.09 -8.33
N LEU A 46 -5.99 -0.31 -9.59
CA LEU A 46 -6.51 -1.54 -10.16
C LEU A 46 -5.46 -2.65 -10.04
N ASP A 47 -5.89 -3.87 -9.75
CA ASP A 47 -5.02 -5.03 -9.91
C ASP A 47 -4.70 -5.25 -11.40
N PRO A 48 -3.56 -5.89 -11.74
CA PRO A 48 -3.12 -6.05 -13.13
C PRO A 48 -4.17 -6.66 -14.06
N ARG A 49 -4.97 -7.63 -13.56
CA ARG A 49 -6.02 -8.27 -14.35
C ARG A 49 -7.16 -7.30 -14.67
N THR A 50 -7.60 -6.52 -13.67
CA THR A 50 -8.64 -5.51 -13.87
C THR A 50 -8.14 -4.37 -14.76
N ALA A 51 -6.89 -3.94 -14.58
CA ALA A 51 -6.25 -2.92 -15.42
C ALA A 51 -6.24 -3.35 -16.90
N LYS A 52 -5.80 -4.58 -17.18
CA LYS A 52 -5.81 -5.16 -18.53
C LYS A 52 -7.21 -5.22 -19.14
N LEU A 53 -8.19 -5.71 -18.38
CA LEU A 53 -9.57 -5.78 -18.86
C LEU A 53 -10.14 -4.39 -19.19
N VAL A 54 -9.86 -3.37 -18.35
CA VAL A 54 -10.30 -1.99 -18.62
C VAL A 54 -9.68 -1.49 -19.91
N HIS A 55 -8.39 -1.73 -20.14
CA HIS A 55 -7.71 -1.33 -21.35
C HIS A 55 -8.25 -2.00 -22.61
N GLU A 56 -8.38 -3.33 -22.60
CA GLU A 56 -8.90 -4.09 -23.74
C GLU A 56 -10.29 -3.59 -24.14
N ASN A 57 -11.15 -3.33 -23.16
CA ASN A 57 -12.49 -2.78 -23.41
C ASN A 57 -12.45 -1.36 -23.97
N ILE A 58 -11.51 -0.50 -23.53
CA ILE A 58 -11.36 0.86 -24.06
C ILE A 58 -10.93 0.81 -25.53
N LEU A 59 -9.91 0.01 -25.86
CA LEU A 59 -9.43 -0.14 -27.25
C LEU A 59 -10.50 -0.74 -28.17
N GLN A 60 -11.27 -1.72 -27.68
CA GLN A 60 -12.35 -2.32 -28.47
C GLN A 60 -13.53 -1.36 -28.69
N ALA A 61 -13.91 -0.58 -27.66
CA ALA A 61 -15.04 0.33 -27.75
C ALA A 61 -14.71 1.59 -28.57
N MET A 62 -13.45 1.99 -28.63
CA MET A 62 -13.01 3.24 -29.24
C MET A 62 -11.81 3.02 -30.17
N LYS A 63 -12.06 2.49 -31.37
CA LYS A 63 -11.01 2.26 -32.38
C LYS A 63 -10.24 3.52 -32.79
N GLU A 64 -10.80 4.71 -32.57
CA GLU A 64 -10.23 6.00 -32.97
C GLU A 64 -9.80 6.88 -31.78
N LEU A 65 -9.87 6.37 -30.54
CA LEU A 65 -9.48 7.15 -29.37
C LEU A 65 -7.96 7.21 -29.24
N THR A 66 -7.42 8.42 -29.14
CA THR A 66 -6.02 8.64 -28.73
C THR A 66 -5.94 8.73 -27.21
N MET A 67 -4.97 8.04 -26.59
CA MET A 67 -4.80 8.06 -25.13
C MET A 67 -3.36 8.46 -24.78
N LEU A 68 -3.22 9.41 -23.86
CA LEU A 68 -1.95 9.75 -23.22
C LEU A 68 -2.02 9.33 -21.76
N VAL A 69 -1.11 8.44 -21.37
CA VAL A 69 -1.12 7.81 -20.04
C VAL A 69 0.17 8.11 -19.31
N THR A 70 0.07 8.50 -18.04
CA THR A 70 1.20 8.54 -17.10
C THR A 70 1.09 7.37 -16.13
N SER A 71 2.21 6.71 -15.84
CA SER A 71 2.27 5.63 -14.85
C SER A 71 3.68 5.44 -14.33
N HIS A 72 3.80 5.10 -13.05
CA HIS A 72 5.04 4.65 -12.42
C HIS A 72 5.20 3.11 -12.42
N LEU A 73 4.27 2.37 -13.00
CA LEU A 73 4.30 0.90 -13.05
C LEU A 73 4.74 0.42 -14.44
N PRO A 74 5.97 -0.13 -14.58
CA PRO A 74 6.49 -0.56 -15.88
C PRO A 74 5.59 -1.56 -16.62
N GLY A 75 5.03 -2.54 -15.91
CA GLY A 75 4.13 -3.52 -16.52
C GLY A 75 2.85 -2.90 -17.13
N VAL A 76 2.37 -1.78 -16.57
CA VAL A 76 1.25 -1.04 -17.14
C VAL A 76 1.68 -0.31 -18.42
N LEU A 77 2.84 0.35 -18.42
CA LEU A 77 3.35 1.02 -19.63
C LEU A 77 3.58 0.04 -20.77
N HIS A 78 4.14 -1.13 -20.46
CA HIS A 78 4.34 -2.23 -21.40
C HIS A 78 3.04 -2.64 -22.09
N ASP A 79 1.98 -2.87 -21.30
CA ASP A 79 0.72 -3.42 -21.83
C ASP A 79 -0.16 -2.37 -22.51
N LEU A 80 -0.09 -1.10 -22.10
CA LEU A 80 -1.05 -0.06 -22.51
C LEU A 80 -0.56 0.86 -23.64
N THR A 81 0.75 0.97 -23.84
CA THR A 81 1.32 2.04 -24.68
C THR A 81 2.05 1.48 -25.88
N ASN A 82 2.00 2.20 -27.01
CA ASN A 82 2.79 1.85 -28.20
C ASN A 82 4.19 2.47 -28.16
N ARG A 83 4.33 3.61 -27.47
CA ARG A 83 5.55 4.39 -27.30
C ARG A 83 5.53 5.05 -25.93
N ALA A 84 6.69 5.24 -25.32
CA ALA A 84 6.83 5.87 -24.01
C ALA A 84 7.91 6.95 -24.03
N ILE A 85 7.84 7.84 -23.05
CA ILE A 85 8.83 8.91 -22.80
C ILE A 85 9.42 8.68 -21.42
N LEU A 86 10.75 8.72 -21.33
CA LEU A 86 11.45 8.81 -20.05
C LEU A 86 11.69 10.29 -19.74
N LEU A 87 11.18 10.75 -18.60
CA LEU A 87 11.30 12.13 -18.16
C LEU A 87 11.99 12.17 -16.79
N ASP A 88 13.02 13.00 -16.65
CA ASP A 88 13.70 13.27 -15.37
C ASP A 88 13.94 14.77 -15.25
N LYS A 89 13.68 15.33 -14.06
CA LYS A 89 13.87 16.76 -13.75
C LYS A 89 13.27 17.74 -14.77
N GLY A 90 12.19 17.33 -15.45
CA GLY A 90 11.51 18.16 -16.45
C GLY A 90 12.10 18.07 -17.86
N GLU A 91 13.14 17.27 -18.06
CA GLU A 91 13.76 17.04 -19.37
C GLU A 91 13.39 15.65 -19.91
N ILE A 92 13.16 15.58 -21.21
CA ILE A 92 12.97 14.31 -21.91
C ILE A 92 14.35 13.68 -22.10
N ILE A 93 14.56 12.53 -21.46
CA ILE A 93 15.77 11.74 -21.63
C ILE A 93 15.71 10.95 -22.93
N GLU A 94 14.59 10.25 -23.17
CA GLU A 94 14.44 9.36 -24.32
C GLU A 94 12.96 9.18 -24.72
N ILE A 95 12.70 8.91 -26.00
CA ILE A 95 11.37 8.55 -26.53
C ILE A 95 11.50 7.32 -27.42
N GLY A 96 10.90 6.21 -27.01
CA GLY A 96 11.10 4.94 -27.69
C GLY A 96 9.97 3.95 -27.50
N LYS A 97 10.27 2.68 -27.75
CA LYS A 97 9.36 1.59 -27.38
C LYS A 97 9.29 1.47 -25.85
N PRO A 98 8.15 1.03 -25.29
CA PRO A 98 8.00 0.89 -23.84
C PRO A 98 9.09 0.03 -23.20
N ASP A 99 9.47 -1.09 -23.81
CA ASP A 99 10.52 -2.00 -23.32
C ASP A 99 11.87 -1.29 -23.12
N GLU A 100 12.31 -0.56 -24.15
CA GLU A 100 13.59 0.18 -24.14
C GLU A 100 13.59 1.25 -23.05
N ILE A 101 12.48 1.97 -22.92
CA ILE A 101 12.29 3.01 -21.90
C ILE A 101 12.27 2.41 -20.49
N ILE A 102 11.61 1.27 -20.30
CA ILE A 102 11.53 0.55 -19.03
C ILE A 102 12.92 0.05 -18.61
N GLU A 103 13.69 -0.52 -19.52
CA GLU A 103 15.07 -0.93 -19.24
C GLU A 103 15.96 0.25 -18.82
N MET A 104 15.86 1.38 -19.52
CA MET A 104 16.57 2.61 -19.15
C MET A 104 16.13 3.12 -17.78
N PHE A 105 14.83 3.08 -17.48
CA PHE A 105 14.29 3.46 -16.19
C PHE A 105 14.85 2.61 -15.04
N TYR A 106 14.95 1.28 -15.21
CA TYR A 106 15.57 0.41 -14.20
C TYR A 106 17.07 0.66 -14.03
N LYS A 107 17.80 0.96 -15.11
CA LYS A 107 19.22 1.33 -15.04
C LYS A 107 19.43 2.65 -14.30
N MET A 108 18.52 3.61 -14.47
CA MET A 108 18.57 4.90 -13.79
C MET A 108 18.20 4.81 -12.30
N THR A 109 17.18 4.02 -11.96
CA THR A 109 16.68 3.92 -10.59
C THR A 109 17.48 2.97 -9.70
N GLY A 110 18.37 2.17 -10.30
CA GLY A 110 19.09 1.11 -9.59
C GLY A 110 18.21 -0.12 -9.39
N ALA A 111 18.80 -1.31 -9.48
CA ALA A 111 18.09 -2.53 -9.13
C ALA A 111 17.83 -2.56 -7.62
N ILE A 112 16.63 -2.98 -7.22
CA ILE A 112 16.34 -3.29 -5.81
C ILE A 112 17.34 -4.37 -5.38
N CYS A 113 18.16 -4.07 -4.36
CA CYS A 113 19.11 -5.04 -3.83
C CYS A 113 18.36 -6.29 -3.34
N GLU A 114 18.64 -7.45 -3.92
CA GLU A 114 18.15 -8.74 -3.42
C GLU A 114 18.91 -9.11 -2.14
N GLY A 115 18.44 -8.60 -1.00
CA GLY A 115 18.87 -9.09 0.31
C GLY A 115 18.02 -10.28 0.73
N LYS A 116 18.58 -11.50 0.72
CA LYS A 116 17.98 -12.61 1.46
C LYS A 116 18.24 -12.37 2.95
N VAL A 117 17.20 -12.01 3.69
CA VAL A 117 17.27 -11.97 5.15
C VAL A 117 17.23 -13.41 5.65
N GLU A 118 18.16 -13.79 6.53
CA GLU A 118 18.11 -15.10 7.20
C GLU A 118 16.81 -15.19 8.01
N SER A 119 16.00 -16.18 7.66
CA SER A 119 14.69 -16.42 8.27
C SER A 119 14.88 -17.18 9.58
N GLY A 120 14.41 -16.60 10.69
CA GLY A 120 14.44 -17.21 12.02
C GLY A 120 13.27 -18.17 12.25
N GLU A 121 12.90 -18.35 13.52
CA GLU A 121 11.76 -19.19 13.90
C GLU A 121 10.40 -18.50 13.62
N PRO A 122 9.28 -19.25 13.56
CA PRO A 122 7.96 -18.69 13.33
C PRO A 122 7.59 -17.60 14.35
N ILE A 123 7.13 -16.45 13.85
CA ILE A 123 6.64 -15.33 14.67
C ILE A 123 5.13 -15.11 14.53
N ILE A 124 4.52 -15.49 13.41
CA ILE A 124 3.06 -15.44 13.19
C ILE A 124 2.59 -16.80 12.68
N ILE A 125 1.53 -17.33 13.29
CA ILE A 125 0.90 -18.59 12.85
C ILE A 125 -0.59 -18.36 12.67
N LEU A 126 -1.11 -18.71 11.49
CA LEU A 126 -2.54 -18.71 11.17
C LEU A 126 -3.02 -20.14 10.96
N ARG A 127 -4.16 -20.51 11.55
CA ARG A 127 -4.77 -21.84 11.41
C ARG A 127 -6.25 -21.73 11.08
N ASP A 128 -6.64 -22.20 9.91
CA ASP A 128 -8.01 -22.25 9.38
C ASP A 128 -8.81 -20.94 9.59
N VAL A 129 -8.16 -19.80 9.35
CA VAL A 129 -8.77 -18.50 9.58
C VAL A 129 -9.87 -18.25 8.55
N LYS A 130 -11.07 -17.90 9.03
CA LYS A 130 -12.23 -17.56 8.19
C LYS A 130 -12.82 -16.21 8.57
N LYS A 131 -13.24 -15.47 7.56
CA LYS A 131 -14.00 -14.23 7.68
C LYS A 131 -15.01 -14.12 6.55
N LYS A 132 -16.25 -13.80 6.91
CA LYS A 132 -17.37 -13.54 6.01
C LYS A 132 -17.92 -12.15 6.28
N TYR A 133 -18.41 -11.50 5.23
CA TYR A 133 -19.17 -10.26 5.32
C TYR A 133 -20.59 -10.51 4.87
N TYR A 134 -21.53 -9.84 5.53
CA TYR A 134 -22.91 -9.79 5.04
C TYR A 134 -23.05 -8.69 4.00
N SER A 135 -23.55 -9.05 2.83
CA SER A 135 -23.93 -8.14 1.76
C SER A 135 -25.43 -8.28 1.50
N TYR A 136 -26.15 -7.17 1.48
CA TYR A 136 -27.60 -7.16 1.24
C TYR A 136 -27.98 -7.80 -0.11
N SER A 137 -27.13 -7.69 -1.13
CA SER A 137 -27.40 -8.22 -2.47
C SER A 137 -26.95 -9.66 -2.68
N LYS A 138 -25.95 -10.13 -1.93
CA LYS A 138 -25.26 -11.42 -2.18
C LYS A 138 -25.21 -12.36 -0.99
N GLY A 139 -25.87 -11.99 0.11
CA GLY A 139 -25.81 -12.74 1.37
C GLY A 139 -24.39 -12.75 1.95
N MET A 140 -23.97 -13.88 2.51
CA MET A 140 -22.64 -14.01 3.12
C MET A 140 -21.55 -14.24 2.07
N ILE A 141 -20.66 -13.26 1.93
CA ILE A 141 -19.50 -13.34 1.05
C ILE A 141 -18.25 -13.67 1.88
N PRO A 142 -17.51 -14.75 1.59
CA PRO A 142 -16.24 -15.04 2.25
C PRO A 142 -15.17 -14.04 1.80
N ALA A 143 -14.51 -13.39 2.75
CA ALA A 143 -13.32 -12.57 2.52
C ALA A 143 -12.02 -13.30 2.86
N VAL A 144 -12.07 -14.22 3.83
CA VAL A 144 -10.97 -15.14 4.14
C VAL A 144 -11.61 -16.51 4.36
N ASN A 145 -11.08 -17.57 3.74
CA ASN A 145 -11.72 -18.89 3.79
C ASN A 145 -10.70 -20.00 4.01
N GLY A 146 -10.42 -20.30 5.27
CA GLY A 146 -9.58 -21.43 5.69
C GLY A 146 -8.10 -21.19 5.44
N VAL A 147 -7.64 -19.96 5.67
CA VAL A 147 -6.25 -19.57 5.43
C VAL A 147 -5.37 -20.05 6.60
N SER A 148 -4.33 -20.81 6.26
CA SER A 148 -3.32 -21.30 7.20
C SER A 148 -1.93 -21.10 6.60
N PHE A 149 -1.05 -20.42 7.32
CA PHE A 149 0.36 -20.24 6.97
C PHE A 149 1.12 -19.73 8.20
N GLU A 150 2.45 -19.76 8.09
CA GLU A 150 3.37 -19.26 9.10
C GLU A 150 4.26 -18.18 8.48
N VAL A 151 4.67 -17.20 9.28
CA VAL A 151 5.65 -16.18 8.90
C VAL A 151 6.77 -16.23 9.92
N ASN A 152 8.00 -16.25 9.45
CA ASN A 152 9.18 -16.37 10.28
C ASN A 152 9.76 -15.01 10.66
N GLU A 153 10.52 -14.98 11.74
CA GLU A 153 11.25 -13.80 12.18
C GLU A 153 12.27 -13.37 11.10
N GLY A 154 12.34 -12.06 10.81
CA GLY A 154 13.21 -11.53 9.75
C GLY A 154 12.73 -11.77 8.32
N GLU A 155 11.67 -12.56 8.11
CA GLU A 155 11.17 -12.86 6.76
C GLU A 155 10.33 -11.71 6.17
N ILE A 156 10.55 -11.39 4.90
CA ILE A 156 9.66 -10.53 4.11
C ILE A 156 8.61 -11.41 3.41
N PHE A 157 7.48 -11.65 4.08
CA PHE A 157 6.40 -12.49 3.54
C PHE A 157 5.45 -11.70 2.62
N GLY A 158 5.46 -12.02 1.34
CA GLY A 158 4.64 -11.35 0.32
C GLY A 158 3.24 -11.96 0.17
N ILE A 159 2.18 -11.14 0.28
CA ILE A 159 0.80 -11.55 -0.03
C ILE A 159 0.34 -10.89 -1.34
N ILE A 160 0.13 -11.70 -2.37
CA ILE A 160 -0.38 -11.28 -3.68
C ILE A 160 -1.85 -11.66 -3.80
N CYS A 161 -2.70 -10.70 -4.18
CA CYS A 161 -4.15 -10.86 -4.28
C CYS A 161 -4.71 -9.92 -5.36
N VAL A 162 -5.78 -10.35 -6.05
CA VAL A 162 -6.58 -9.45 -6.89
C VAL A 162 -7.43 -8.50 -6.03
N SER A 163 -7.89 -7.39 -6.61
CA SER A 163 -8.68 -6.40 -5.88
C SER A 163 -9.98 -7.03 -5.34
N GLY A 164 -10.25 -6.79 -4.05
CA GLY A 164 -11.42 -7.34 -3.36
C GLY A 164 -11.30 -8.81 -2.92
N ALA A 165 -10.14 -9.47 -3.08
CA ALA A 165 -9.94 -10.86 -2.63
C ALA A 165 -9.76 -11.02 -1.11
N GLY A 166 -9.73 -9.93 -0.34
CA GLY A 166 -9.64 -9.99 1.12
C GLY A 166 -8.27 -9.70 1.73
N LYS A 167 -7.27 -9.23 0.96
CA LYS A 167 -5.94 -8.83 1.46
C LYS A 167 -6.03 -7.91 2.68
N THR A 168 -6.78 -6.81 2.56
CA THR A 168 -6.97 -5.85 3.66
C THR A 168 -7.67 -6.48 4.87
N SER A 169 -8.63 -7.37 4.66
CA SER A 169 -9.29 -8.10 5.75
C SER A 169 -8.31 -9.02 6.48
N LEU A 170 -7.52 -9.80 5.73
CA LEU A 170 -6.49 -10.69 6.29
C LEU A 170 -5.43 -9.90 7.07
N SER A 171 -4.88 -8.83 6.50
CA SER A 171 -3.90 -7.97 7.18
C SER A 171 -4.46 -7.36 8.47
N LYS A 172 -5.72 -6.89 8.47
CA LYS A 172 -6.37 -6.35 9.67
C LYS A 172 -6.64 -7.41 10.73
N ILE A 173 -6.93 -8.65 10.34
CA ILE A 173 -7.09 -9.78 11.27
C ILE A 173 -5.75 -10.09 11.94
N ILE A 174 -4.66 -10.19 11.18
CA ILE A 174 -3.32 -10.44 11.72
C ILE A 174 -2.89 -9.30 12.66
N ALA A 175 -3.16 -8.05 12.30
CA ALA A 175 -2.88 -6.88 13.15
C ALA A 175 -3.78 -6.80 14.41
N GLY A 176 -4.75 -7.69 14.58
CA GLY A 176 -5.72 -7.63 15.68
C GLY A 176 -6.68 -6.42 15.63
N ILE A 177 -6.74 -5.72 14.50
CA ILE A 177 -7.65 -4.58 14.27
C ILE A 177 -9.05 -5.10 13.94
N MET A 178 -9.15 -6.25 13.28
CA MET A 178 -10.40 -6.88 12.85
C MET A 178 -10.57 -8.27 13.46
N GLU A 179 -11.82 -8.63 13.76
CA GLU A 179 -12.16 -9.96 14.25
C GLU A 179 -12.42 -10.94 13.10
N LYS A 180 -11.87 -12.15 13.22
CA LYS A 180 -12.21 -13.32 12.43
C LYS A 180 -13.50 -13.98 12.92
N ASP A 181 -14.14 -14.78 12.09
CA ASP A 181 -15.33 -15.55 12.48
C ASP A 181 -14.94 -16.94 13.03
N SER A 182 -13.87 -17.54 12.51
CA SER A 182 -13.31 -18.80 13.02
C SER A 182 -11.81 -18.93 12.71
N GLY A 183 -11.18 -19.98 13.23
CA GLY A 183 -9.73 -20.26 13.11
C GLY A 183 -8.94 -19.76 14.32
N LYS A 184 -7.62 -19.77 14.25
CA LYS A 184 -6.69 -19.24 15.27
C LYS A 184 -5.60 -18.41 14.64
N VAL A 185 -5.15 -17.39 15.38
CA VAL A 185 -4.03 -16.53 15.02
C VAL A 185 -3.18 -16.40 16.27
N ASP A 186 -1.93 -16.80 16.19
CA ASP A 186 -0.98 -16.77 17.30
C ASP A 186 0.22 -15.93 16.89
N ILE A 187 0.70 -15.07 17.80
CA ILE A 187 1.88 -14.21 17.57
C ILE A 187 2.88 -14.42 18.70
N ARG A 188 4.15 -14.60 18.33
CA ARG A 188 5.24 -14.80 19.29
C ARG A 188 5.84 -13.48 19.76
N ILE A 189 5.99 -13.31 21.07
CA ILE A 189 6.63 -12.14 21.71
C ILE A 189 7.72 -12.64 22.66
N GLY A 190 8.98 -12.59 22.20
CA GLY A 190 10.08 -13.23 22.91
C GLY A 190 9.88 -14.73 22.82
N ASP A 191 9.87 -15.42 23.96
CA ASP A 191 9.69 -16.87 24.00
C ASP A 191 8.22 -17.31 24.21
N MET A 192 7.28 -16.37 24.24
CA MET A 192 5.87 -16.65 24.54
C MET A 192 4.99 -16.51 23.31
N TRP A 193 4.05 -17.44 23.14
CA TRP A 193 2.96 -17.35 22.17
C TRP A 193 1.75 -16.64 22.77
N VAL A 194 1.23 -15.66 22.05
CA VAL A 194 0.04 -14.89 22.42
C VAL A 194 -1.07 -15.21 21.45
N ASP A 195 -2.19 -15.71 21.98
CA ASP A 195 -3.41 -15.96 21.19
C ASP A 195 -4.08 -14.62 20.84
N MET A 196 -4.17 -14.33 19.55
CA MET A 196 -4.82 -13.13 19.02
C MET A 196 -6.34 -13.30 18.90
N THR A 197 -6.87 -14.50 19.10
CA THR A 197 -8.30 -14.80 19.11
C THR A 197 -8.99 -14.10 20.28
N GLU A 198 -8.40 -14.19 21.46
CA GLU A 198 -8.97 -13.68 22.70
C GLU A 198 -8.71 -12.18 22.89
N LYS A 199 -9.70 -11.48 23.45
CA LYS A 199 -9.59 -10.07 23.82
C LYS A 199 -9.00 -9.96 25.22
N GLY A 200 -8.26 -8.89 25.48
CA GLY A 200 -7.72 -8.60 26.82
C GLY A 200 -6.28 -8.14 26.75
N THR A 201 -5.81 -7.55 27.85
CA THR A 201 -4.43 -7.06 28.01
C THR A 201 -3.41 -8.20 27.99
N ASP A 202 -3.81 -9.41 28.38
CA ASP A 202 -2.93 -10.59 28.42
C ASP A 202 -2.89 -11.37 27.09
N PHE A 203 -3.85 -11.12 26.20
CA PHE A 203 -4.00 -11.78 24.90
C PHE A 203 -3.69 -10.79 23.77
N ARG A 204 -4.64 -10.56 22.84
CA ARG A 204 -4.49 -9.63 21.71
C ARG A 204 -3.95 -8.25 22.10
N GLY A 205 -4.31 -7.74 23.28
CA GLY A 205 -3.84 -6.45 23.78
C GLY A 205 -2.33 -6.41 24.04
N ARG A 206 -1.73 -7.55 24.38
CA ARG A 206 -0.28 -7.70 24.61
C ARG A 206 0.52 -7.62 23.33
N ALA A 207 0.01 -8.19 22.24
CA ALA A 207 0.71 -8.25 20.96
C ALA A 207 0.59 -6.96 20.15
N LYS A 208 -0.55 -6.27 20.23
CA LYS A 208 -0.83 -5.05 19.46
C LYS A 208 0.29 -3.99 19.48
N PRO A 209 0.90 -3.64 20.63
CA PRO A 209 1.98 -2.64 20.67
C PRO A 209 3.22 -3.04 19.86
N HIS A 210 3.46 -4.33 19.64
CA HIS A 210 4.63 -4.83 18.93
C HIS A 210 4.40 -4.99 17.42
N ILE A 211 3.18 -4.72 16.93
CA ILE A 211 2.80 -4.84 15.53
C ILE A 211 2.65 -3.44 14.92
N GLY A 212 3.50 -3.15 13.94
CA GLY A 212 3.34 -2.01 13.05
C GLY A 212 2.29 -2.32 11.98
N TYR A 213 1.32 -1.45 11.79
CA TYR A 213 0.33 -1.60 10.72
C TYR A 213 0.27 -0.32 9.87
N LEU A 214 0.57 -0.45 8.59
CA LEU A 214 0.45 0.64 7.64
C LEU A 214 -0.96 0.67 7.04
N HIS A 215 -1.63 1.82 7.09
CA HIS A 215 -2.94 1.99 6.45
C HIS A 215 -2.78 2.26 4.94
N GLN A 216 -3.80 1.88 4.15
CA GLN A 216 -3.82 2.16 2.70
C GLN A 216 -4.02 3.64 2.37
N GLU A 217 -4.60 4.42 3.29
CA GLU A 217 -4.78 5.87 3.16
C GLU A 217 -3.76 6.58 4.06
N TYR A 218 -3.05 7.56 3.49
CA TYR A 218 -2.02 8.36 4.18
C TYR A 218 -2.68 9.14 5.33
N SER A 219 -2.60 8.59 6.55
CA SER A 219 -3.31 9.12 7.72
C SER A 219 -2.42 10.09 8.49
N LEU A 220 -1.97 11.16 7.84
CA LEU A 220 -1.29 12.28 8.51
C LEU A 220 -2.33 13.25 9.07
N TYR A 221 -2.13 13.73 10.30
CA TYR A 221 -2.93 14.79 10.89
C TYR A 221 -2.70 16.10 10.13
N PRO A 222 -3.71 16.65 9.43
CA PRO A 222 -3.45 17.70 8.45
C PRO A 222 -3.05 19.06 9.03
N HIS A 223 -3.44 19.31 10.28
CA HIS A 223 -3.19 20.54 11.01
C HIS A 223 -1.88 20.51 11.80
N ARG A 224 -1.01 19.52 11.53
CA ARG A 224 0.23 19.29 12.28
C ARG A 224 1.40 19.15 11.32
N ASN A 225 2.58 19.54 11.79
CA ASN A 225 3.83 19.30 11.06
C ASN A 225 4.27 17.82 11.15
N VAL A 226 5.24 17.46 10.32
CA VAL A 226 5.78 16.08 10.28
C VAL A 226 6.38 15.67 11.63
N LEU A 227 7.11 16.55 12.31
CA LEU A 227 7.67 16.24 13.64
C LEU A 227 6.58 15.82 14.64
N SER A 228 5.48 16.56 14.71
CA SER A 228 4.37 16.24 15.61
C SER A 228 3.67 14.94 15.19
N ASN A 229 3.46 14.75 13.89
CA ASN A 229 2.87 13.52 13.34
C ASN A 229 3.69 12.26 13.68
N LEU A 230 5.02 12.36 13.66
CA LEU A 230 5.92 11.27 14.01
C LEU A 230 5.97 11.04 15.52
N THR A 231 6.13 12.09 16.32
CA THR A 231 6.37 11.97 17.76
C THR A 231 5.12 11.60 18.55
N GLU A 232 3.92 12.06 18.15
CA GLU A 232 2.67 11.60 18.77
C GLU A 232 2.42 10.10 18.57
N SER A 233 2.96 9.53 17.50
CA SER A 233 2.87 8.09 17.28
C SER A 233 3.54 7.32 18.41
N ILE A 234 4.55 7.86 19.10
CA ILE A 234 5.28 7.13 20.15
C ILE A 234 4.41 6.91 21.41
N GLY A 235 3.38 7.72 21.64
CA GLY A 235 2.46 7.56 22.78
C GLY A 235 3.07 7.84 24.16
N LEU A 236 4.30 8.36 24.21
CA LEU A 236 5.01 8.79 25.41
C LEU A 236 5.38 10.27 25.30
N LYS A 237 5.36 11.00 26.41
CA LYS A 237 5.95 12.35 26.48
C LYS A 237 7.47 12.21 26.52
N LEU A 238 8.10 12.37 25.36
CA LEU A 238 9.55 12.42 25.23
C LEU A 238 10.04 13.86 25.40
N GLU A 239 11.28 14.00 25.90
CA GLU A 239 12.00 15.27 25.84
C GLU A 239 12.12 15.75 24.37
N PRO A 240 11.92 17.05 24.08
CA PRO A 240 11.87 17.56 22.72
C PRO A 240 13.09 17.20 21.86
N GLU A 241 14.29 17.22 22.45
CA GLU A 241 15.53 16.87 21.73
C GLU A 241 15.57 15.39 21.33
N LEU A 242 15.15 14.49 22.22
CA LEU A 242 15.08 13.06 21.96
C LEU A 242 14.01 12.74 20.90
N ALA A 243 12.85 13.40 21.00
CA ALA A 243 11.76 13.27 20.05
C ALA A 243 12.20 13.68 18.63
N ARG A 244 12.92 14.81 18.52
CA ARG A 244 13.49 15.28 17.26
C ARG A 244 14.53 14.32 16.70
N THR A 245 15.42 13.81 17.55
CA THR A 245 16.46 12.85 17.16
C THR A 245 15.86 11.55 16.61
N LYS A 246 14.86 10.98 17.31
CA LYS A 246 14.15 9.79 16.82
C LYS A 246 13.39 10.04 15.52
N ALA A 247 12.73 11.19 15.38
CA ALA A 247 12.04 11.54 14.15
C ALA A 247 13.00 11.67 12.96
N MET A 248 14.18 12.27 13.17
CA MET A 248 15.22 12.36 12.14
C MET A 248 15.73 10.98 11.72
N ALA A 249 16.01 10.10 12.69
CA ALA A 249 16.44 8.73 12.41
C ALA A 249 15.39 7.95 11.61
N ALA A 250 14.11 8.08 11.98
CA ALA A 250 13.01 7.43 11.25
C ALA A 250 12.87 7.97 9.81
N LEU A 251 13.08 9.27 9.59
CA LEU A 251 13.06 9.86 8.24
C LEU A 251 14.26 9.39 7.39
N LYS A 252 15.45 9.28 7.97
CA LYS A 252 16.62 8.73 7.27
C LYS A 252 16.38 7.27 6.86
N ALA A 253 15.80 6.46 7.75
CA ALA A 253 15.50 5.05 7.48
C ALA A 253 14.52 4.83 6.32
N VAL A 254 13.71 5.83 5.95
CA VAL A 254 12.78 5.77 4.81
C VAL A 254 13.31 6.48 3.55
N GLY A 255 14.60 6.86 3.54
CA GLY A 255 15.28 7.40 2.36
C GLY A 255 15.20 8.92 2.19
N PHE A 256 15.07 9.69 3.28
CA PHE A 256 15.26 11.15 3.22
C PHE A 256 16.72 11.55 3.44
N ASP A 257 17.25 12.41 2.57
CA ASP A 257 18.59 12.98 2.68
C ASP A 257 18.77 13.79 3.97
N GLU A 258 19.92 13.64 4.63
CA GLU A 258 20.22 14.31 5.91
C GLU A 258 20.03 15.83 5.85
N ASN A 259 20.39 16.44 4.71
CA ASN A 259 20.28 17.88 4.49
C ASN A 259 18.83 18.37 4.32
N MET A 260 17.89 17.49 3.94
CA MET A 260 16.48 17.83 3.73
C MET A 260 15.60 17.51 4.94
N VAL A 261 16.03 16.59 5.82
CA VAL A 261 15.26 16.11 6.97
C VAL A 261 14.77 17.26 7.86
N CYS A 262 15.62 18.25 8.16
CA CYS A 262 15.24 19.39 8.99
C CYS A 262 14.09 20.19 8.40
N GLY A 263 14.13 20.47 7.09
CA GLY A 263 13.05 21.18 6.40
C GLY A 263 11.76 20.36 6.34
N ILE A 264 11.86 19.04 6.13
CA ILE A 264 10.70 18.15 6.08
C ILE A 264 9.97 18.07 7.42
N LEU A 265 10.70 18.06 8.53
CA LEU A 265 10.11 18.01 9.88
C LEU A 265 9.14 19.16 10.17
N GLU A 266 9.38 20.32 9.55
CA GLU A 266 8.59 21.54 9.76
C GLU A 266 7.41 21.65 8.79
N LYS A 267 7.45 20.94 7.65
CA LYS A 267 6.34 20.91 6.68
C LYS A 267 5.05 20.34 7.28
N THR A 268 3.94 20.81 6.78
CA THR A 268 2.58 20.28 7.02
C THR A 268 2.18 19.26 5.94
N SER A 269 1.10 18.51 6.16
CA SER A 269 0.63 17.50 5.19
C SER A 269 0.33 18.05 3.79
N TYR A 270 0.03 19.35 3.68
CA TYR A 270 -0.33 20.02 2.42
C TYR A 270 0.89 20.42 1.58
N GLU A 271 2.04 20.59 2.22
CA GLU A 271 3.30 20.99 1.57
C GLU A 271 4.13 19.80 1.08
N LEU A 272 3.62 18.59 1.32
CA LEU A 272 4.26 17.33 0.95
C LEU A 272 3.68 16.81 -0.37
N SER A 273 4.56 16.30 -1.23
CA SER A 273 4.22 15.44 -2.35
C SER A 273 3.62 14.10 -1.87
N GLU A 274 2.94 13.37 -2.77
CA GLU A 274 2.41 12.04 -2.42
C GLU A 274 3.51 11.05 -2.01
N GLY A 275 4.66 11.06 -2.70
CA GLY A 275 5.80 10.22 -2.35
C GLY A 275 6.40 10.58 -0.98
N GLU A 276 6.50 11.87 -0.64
CA GLU A 276 6.91 12.30 0.70
C GLU A 276 5.91 11.83 1.77
N ARG A 277 4.60 12.00 1.55
CA ARG A 277 3.55 11.54 2.48
C ARG A 277 3.63 10.04 2.73
N GLN A 278 3.91 9.26 1.70
CA GLN A 278 4.06 7.80 1.81
C GLN A 278 5.26 7.42 2.68
N ARG A 279 6.45 8.00 2.41
CA ARG A 279 7.66 7.75 3.21
C ARG A 279 7.46 8.17 4.66
N ILE A 280 6.82 9.31 4.91
CA ILE A 280 6.53 9.79 6.28
C ILE A 280 5.57 8.85 7.01
N THR A 281 4.55 8.33 6.33
CA THR A 281 3.63 7.32 6.91
C THR A 281 4.39 6.05 7.31
N MET A 282 5.39 5.65 6.53
CA MET A 282 6.26 4.53 6.89
C MET A 282 7.13 4.85 8.10
N ALA A 283 7.71 6.06 8.16
CA ALA A 283 8.48 6.53 9.30
C ALA A 283 7.65 6.55 10.60
N GLN A 284 6.34 6.88 10.54
CA GLN A 284 5.43 6.82 11.70
C GLN A 284 5.27 5.42 12.28
N VAL A 285 5.38 4.38 11.46
CA VAL A 285 5.33 3.00 11.94
C VAL A 285 6.68 2.56 12.47
N LEU A 286 7.77 2.90 11.77
CA LEU A 286 9.14 2.53 12.16
C LEU A 286 9.61 3.22 13.44
N ILE A 287 9.15 4.44 13.74
CA ILE A 287 9.55 5.18 14.95
C ILE A 287 9.14 4.49 16.27
N ARG A 288 8.18 3.55 16.21
CA ARG A 288 7.76 2.71 17.34
C ARG A 288 8.63 1.48 17.54
N GLU A 289 9.62 1.26 16.67
CA GLU A 289 10.50 0.08 16.68
C GLU A 289 9.69 -1.24 16.76
N PRO A 290 8.70 -1.45 15.86
CA PRO A 290 7.87 -2.65 15.90
C PRO A 290 8.68 -3.89 15.53
N ARG A 291 8.31 -5.06 16.08
CA ARG A 291 8.95 -6.34 15.74
C ARG A 291 8.46 -6.90 14.42
N SER A 292 7.23 -6.57 14.02
CA SER A 292 6.65 -6.97 12.75
C SER A 292 5.90 -5.79 12.13
N VAL A 293 6.00 -5.64 10.81
CA VAL A 293 5.30 -4.59 10.06
C VAL A 293 4.40 -5.23 9.01
N ILE A 294 3.11 -4.88 9.05
CA ILE A 294 2.11 -5.35 8.10
C ILE A 294 1.76 -4.21 7.14
N CYS A 295 1.93 -4.45 5.85
CA CYS A 295 1.66 -3.49 4.79
C CYS A 295 0.56 -4.00 3.81
N PRO A 296 -0.71 -3.61 3.99
CA PRO A 296 -1.84 -4.10 3.18
C PRO A 296 -1.81 -3.62 1.72
N ALA A 297 -1.11 -2.53 1.39
CA ALA A 297 -0.84 -2.10 0.03
C ALA A 297 0.14 -0.93 0.07
N CYS A 298 1.44 -1.21 -0.01
CA CYS A 298 2.34 -0.21 -0.55
C CYS A 298 2.20 -0.27 -2.06
N LYS A 299 1.79 0.84 -2.68
CA LYS A 299 2.11 1.04 -4.09
C LYS A 299 3.62 1.07 -4.18
N SER A 300 4.18 0.28 -5.09
CA SER A 300 5.62 0.19 -5.31
C SER A 300 6.13 1.53 -5.83
N SER A 301 6.46 2.42 -4.92
CA SER A 301 7.20 3.66 -5.14
C SER A 301 8.41 3.56 -4.22
N ASN A 302 9.50 3.02 -4.76
CA ASN A 302 10.87 3.06 -4.25
C ASN A 302 10.99 3.15 -2.72
N ILE A 303 10.61 2.07 -2.04
CA ILE A 303 10.94 1.88 -0.62
C ILE A 303 12.21 1.06 -0.57
N GLU A 304 13.34 1.74 -0.45
CA GLU A 304 14.57 1.13 0.04
C GLU A 304 14.37 0.87 1.54
N ILE A 305 14.16 -0.39 1.92
CA ILE A 305 14.30 -0.78 3.33
C ILE A 305 15.80 -0.91 3.56
N VAL A 306 16.42 0.15 4.06
CA VAL A 306 17.79 0.06 4.58
C VAL A 306 17.72 -0.85 5.80
N SER A 307 18.32 -2.04 5.68
CA SER A 307 18.60 -2.89 6.83
C SER A 307 19.44 -2.05 7.81
N ALA A 308 18.85 -1.68 8.94
CA ALA A 308 19.61 -1.11 10.04
C ALA A 308 20.54 -2.21 10.57
N GLU A 309 21.78 -2.22 10.09
CA GLU A 309 22.85 -2.98 10.73
C GLU A 309 22.93 -2.50 12.19
N LYS A 310 22.92 -3.48 13.10
CA LYS A 310 23.00 -3.29 14.55
C LYS A 310 24.30 -2.65 15.00
#